data_AF-A0A3B8SVA0-F1
#
_entry.id   AF-A0A3B8SVA0-F1
#
_cell.length_a   1.000
_cell.length_b   1.000
_cell.length_c   1.000
_cell.angle_alpha   90.00
_cell.angle_beta   90.00
_cell.angle_gamma   90.00
#
_symmetry.space_group_name_H-M   'P 1'
#
loop_
_entity.id
_entity.type
_entity.pdbx_description
1 polymer ?
#
loop_
_entity_poly.entity_id
_entity_poly.type
_entity_poly.pdbx_seq_one_letter_code
_entity_poly.pdbx_strand_id
1 'polypeptide(L)'
;MVNKELQEYIEKNIFPEYELNELGHNIDHIKYVIERSMKFASTVEGIDYNMVYTIAAYHDVAVRIDRDNHEKISAEMLLKDKNLRKFFSEEQIKVMAEAVEDHRASKDSEPRSIYGKIVSSADRNVLITSPLKRTFFFRISRKYGMPIRKIIEEARQHVIDKFGKKGYATEKMYFDDPDYKKFLEDIEKLASDEEAFRKMYIQVNGLEDVFSNDLDVRLRKVFALIKDNNPNLSLDQILYAVYLEGEYSESFEVIKERILKACNIDEFSYYLADVSPELREYVNEKIFPQYESNDKAHGIIHIREVIRRAFALNETLKLNLNKNMIYAIAACHDLGKFIDHETHEKIAADIFINDENMKRFFTDEERITIKEAIEDHRSSKEDTPRTDYGKLISSADRNTSITIVFIRSFFVAKERQPESDIESYLDYTYKRLSKRYGEENPENMFYEDEIYHAFLNDMRNLLKDEVAFKDLYCKINHLDDRTKKVDEYEGEIKYIKMYKRGNGNA
;
A
#
# COMPACT_ATOMS: atom_id res chain seq x y z
N MET A 1 12.37 34.37 -34.11
CA MET A 1 11.45 33.34 -34.64
C MET A 1 12.21 32.02 -34.64
N VAL A 2 11.60 30.94 -34.13
CA VAL A 2 12.25 29.62 -34.02
C VAL A 2 12.20 28.91 -35.37
N ASN A 3 13.26 28.17 -35.71
CA ASN A 3 13.35 27.34 -36.92
C ASN A 3 12.29 26.21 -36.88
N LYS A 4 11.50 26.08 -37.95
CA LYS A 4 10.39 25.10 -38.02
C LYS A 4 10.86 23.65 -38.00
N GLU A 5 11.94 23.32 -38.70
CA GLU A 5 12.47 21.94 -38.72
C GLU A 5 12.98 21.52 -37.33
N LEU A 6 13.54 22.46 -36.56
CA LEU A 6 13.91 22.23 -35.16
C LEU A 6 12.67 22.02 -34.28
N GLN A 7 11.62 22.82 -34.46
CA GLN A 7 10.37 22.66 -33.72
C GLN A 7 9.75 21.28 -33.97
N GLU A 8 9.60 20.89 -35.23
CA GLU A 8 9.09 19.58 -35.64
C GLU A 8 9.94 18.43 -35.08
N TYR A 9 11.27 18.59 -35.05
CA TYR A 9 12.16 17.61 -34.42
C TYR A 9 11.86 17.44 -32.92
N ILE A 10 11.81 18.53 -32.17
CA ILE A 10 11.58 18.50 -30.72
C ILE A 10 10.19 17.95 -30.40
N GLU A 11 9.16 18.40 -31.11
CA GLU A 11 7.78 17.94 -30.91
C GLU A 11 7.63 16.43 -31.17
N LYS A 12 8.34 15.90 -32.17
CA LYS A 12 8.25 14.49 -32.53
C LYS A 12 9.09 13.57 -31.64
N ASN A 13 10.23 14.05 -31.13
CA ASN A 13 11.23 13.17 -30.50
C ASN A 13 11.45 13.43 -29.01
N ILE A 14 11.12 14.63 -28.52
CA ILE A 14 11.39 15.03 -27.13
C ILE A 14 10.09 15.15 -26.34
N PHE A 15 9.06 15.78 -26.90
CA PHE A 15 7.77 15.92 -26.21
C PHE A 15 7.11 14.60 -25.79
N PRO A 16 7.19 13.50 -26.57
CA PRO A 16 6.64 12.22 -26.14
C PRO A 16 7.24 11.66 -24.85
N GLU A 17 8.47 12.03 -24.50
CA GLU A 17 9.10 11.58 -23.25
C GLU A 17 8.36 12.09 -21.99
N TYR A 18 7.61 13.18 -22.12
CA TYR A 18 6.83 13.79 -21.04
C TYR A 18 5.43 13.20 -20.86
N GLU A 19 4.94 12.36 -21.79
CA GLU A 19 3.63 11.69 -21.66
C GLU A 19 3.60 10.72 -20.47
N LEU A 20 4.77 10.24 -20.04
CA LEU A 20 4.95 9.31 -18.93
C LEU A 20 5.31 10.00 -17.60
N ASN A 21 5.43 11.34 -17.59
CA ASN A 21 5.82 12.08 -16.39
C ASN A 21 4.63 12.36 -15.47
N GLU A 22 4.94 12.57 -14.18
CA GLU A 22 3.95 13.02 -13.18
C GLU A 22 3.37 14.40 -13.53
N LEU A 23 2.18 14.73 -13.02
CA LEU A 23 1.44 15.99 -13.28
C LEU A 23 2.27 17.27 -13.08
N GLY A 24 3.33 17.22 -12.27
CA GLY A 24 4.22 18.36 -12.03
C GLY A 24 5.25 18.64 -13.12
N HIS A 25 5.49 17.68 -14.01
CA HIS A 25 6.54 17.71 -15.05
C HIS A 25 6.03 17.12 -16.37
N ASN A 26 4.72 17.22 -16.63
CA ASN A 26 4.11 16.77 -17.87
C ASN A 26 4.33 17.78 -19.02
N ILE A 27 3.83 17.47 -20.21
CA ILE A 27 4.00 18.32 -21.39
C ILE A 27 3.42 19.76 -21.22
N ASP A 28 2.40 19.92 -20.39
CA ASP A 28 1.81 21.25 -20.15
C ASP A 28 2.77 22.15 -19.37
N HIS A 29 3.49 21.60 -18.38
CA HIS A 29 4.58 22.30 -17.69
C HIS A 29 5.66 22.74 -18.69
N ILE A 30 6.11 21.84 -19.56
CA ILE A 30 7.16 22.15 -20.54
C ILE A 30 6.73 23.25 -21.52
N LYS A 31 5.48 23.18 -22.03
CA LYS A 31 4.94 24.23 -22.89
C LYS A 31 4.85 25.59 -22.17
N TYR A 32 4.45 25.59 -20.90
CA TYR A 32 4.44 26.78 -20.06
C TYR A 32 5.86 27.36 -19.89
N VAL A 33 6.87 26.52 -19.61
CA VAL A 33 8.27 26.97 -19.48
C VAL A 33 8.81 27.49 -20.81
N ILE A 34 8.47 26.87 -21.95
CA ILE A 34 8.84 27.36 -23.28
C ILE A 34 8.25 28.76 -23.52
N GLU A 35 6.95 28.94 -23.32
CA GLU A 35 6.28 30.24 -23.52
C GLU A 35 6.92 31.33 -22.67
N ARG A 36 7.17 31.03 -21.39
CA ARG A 36 7.83 31.96 -20.47
C ARG A 36 9.28 32.24 -20.82
N SER A 37 10.01 31.23 -21.25
CA SER A 37 11.39 31.40 -21.72
C SER A 37 11.44 32.34 -22.92
N MET A 38 10.48 32.24 -23.83
CA MET A 38 10.34 33.15 -24.98
C MET A 38 10.02 34.59 -24.55
N LYS A 39 9.14 34.76 -23.55
CA LYS A 39 8.83 36.08 -22.97
C LYS A 39 10.09 36.74 -22.41
N PHE A 40 10.89 36.03 -21.62
CA PHE A 40 12.14 36.57 -21.08
C PHE A 40 13.22 36.78 -22.15
N ALA A 41 13.33 35.88 -23.12
CA ALA A 41 14.25 36.05 -24.25
C ALA A 41 13.94 37.33 -25.05
N SER A 42 12.68 37.73 -25.16
CA SER A 42 12.29 38.95 -25.89
C SER A 42 12.86 40.25 -25.33
N THR A 43 13.29 40.25 -24.07
CA THR A 43 13.93 41.40 -23.42
C THR A 43 15.45 41.37 -23.51
N VAL A 44 16.05 40.37 -24.17
CA VAL A 44 17.50 40.19 -24.30
C VAL A 44 17.91 40.43 -25.75
N GLU A 45 18.72 41.47 -25.98
CA GLU A 45 19.21 41.81 -27.31
C GLU A 45 20.16 40.72 -27.85
N GLY A 46 19.97 40.33 -29.11
CA GLY A 46 20.85 39.37 -29.80
C GLY A 46 20.72 37.90 -29.37
N ILE A 47 19.72 37.54 -28.56
CA ILE A 47 19.54 36.16 -28.08
C ILE A 47 19.12 35.20 -29.22
N ASP A 48 19.64 33.96 -29.19
CA ASP A 48 19.22 32.91 -30.11
C ASP A 48 17.98 32.18 -29.59
N TYR A 49 16.82 32.50 -30.16
CA TYR A 49 15.54 31.88 -29.81
C TYR A 49 15.52 30.36 -30.04
N ASN A 50 16.34 29.81 -30.95
CA ASN A 50 16.42 28.37 -31.17
C ASN A 50 17.06 27.66 -29.96
N MET A 51 18.09 28.28 -29.37
CA MET A 51 18.72 27.77 -28.15
C MET A 51 17.74 27.85 -26.98
N VAL A 52 17.04 28.98 -26.81
CA VAL A 52 16.01 29.14 -25.76
C VAL A 52 14.94 28.07 -25.86
N TYR A 53 14.40 27.82 -27.06
CA TYR A 53 13.40 26.79 -27.31
C TYR A 53 13.92 25.40 -26.92
N THR A 54 15.11 25.05 -27.39
CA THR A 54 15.73 23.74 -27.15
C THR A 54 16.01 23.51 -25.67
N ILE A 55 16.57 24.50 -24.96
CA ILE A 55 16.86 24.39 -23.53
C ILE A 55 15.58 24.15 -22.74
N ALA A 56 14.54 24.97 -22.98
CA ALA A 56 13.27 24.81 -22.28
C ALA A 56 12.60 23.45 -22.59
N ALA A 57 12.74 22.94 -23.81
CA ALA A 57 12.21 21.64 -24.18
C ALA A 57 12.94 20.44 -23.57
N TYR A 58 14.21 20.58 -23.17
CA TYR A 58 15.02 19.49 -22.61
C TYR A 58 15.14 19.54 -21.09
N HIS A 59 14.92 20.68 -20.42
CA HIS A 59 15.39 20.90 -19.04
C HIS A 59 14.99 19.81 -18.02
N ASP A 60 13.80 19.24 -18.19
CA ASP A 60 13.19 18.23 -17.32
C ASP A 60 13.01 16.85 -17.99
N VAL A 61 13.62 16.59 -19.15
CA VAL A 61 13.34 15.37 -19.94
C VAL A 61 13.69 14.08 -19.19
N ALA A 62 14.65 14.15 -18.26
CA ALA A 62 15.10 13.00 -17.49
C ALA A 62 14.43 12.83 -16.11
N VAL A 63 13.37 13.60 -15.77
CA VAL A 63 12.70 13.51 -14.46
C VAL A 63 12.21 12.08 -14.15
N ARG A 64 11.74 11.34 -15.16
CA ARG A 64 11.33 9.93 -15.00
C ARG A 64 12.47 8.96 -14.75
N ILE A 65 13.70 9.32 -15.14
CA ILE A 65 14.88 8.45 -15.03
C ILE A 65 15.45 8.56 -13.61
N ASP A 66 15.73 9.78 -13.18
CA ASP A 66 16.17 10.08 -11.81
C ASP A 66 15.80 11.52 -11.48
N ARG A 67 14.75 11.69 -10.68
CA ARG A 67 14.25 13.01 -10.27
C ARG A 67 15.27 13.80 -9.44
N ASP A 68 16.12 13.14 -8.66
CA ASP A 68 17.04 13.84 -7.77
C ASP A 68 18.26 14.38 -8.53
N ASN A 69 18.60 13.80 -9.69
CA ASN A 69 19.70 14.23 -10.56
C ASN A 69 19.23 14.62 -11.98
N HIS A 70 17.94 14.85 -12.20
CA HIS A 70 17.35 15.03 -13.53
C HIS A 70 18.00 16.16 -14.34
N GLU A 71 18.47 17.23 -13.69
CA GLU A 71 19.10 18.35 -14.40
C GLU A 71 20.39 17.93 -15.12
N LYS A 72 21.20 17.06 -14.49
CA LYS A 72 22.45 16.54 -15.07
C LYS A 72 22.17 15.55 -16.18
N ILE A 73 21.22 14.64 -15.96
CA ILE A 73 20.87 13.62 -16.95
C ILE A 73 20.22 14.28 -18.18
N SER A 74 19.37 15.29 -17.98
CA SER A 74 18.77 16.06 -19.07
C SER A 74 19.83 16.81 -19.89
N ALA A 75 20.83 17.39 -19.23
CA ALA A 75 21.97 18.01 -19.90
C ALA A 75 22.79 16.99 -20.70
N GLU A 76 23.05 15.80 -20.15
CA GLU A 76 23.73 14.71 -20.86
C GLU A 76 22.93 14.22 -22.08
N MET A 77 21.61 14.11 -21.96
CA MET A 77 20.73 13.73 -23.06
C MET A 77 20.80 14.76 -24.19
N LEU A 78 20.78 16.06 -23.85
CA LEU A 78 20.97 17.14 -24.83
C LEU A 78 22.35 17.03 -25.52
N LEU A 79 23.43 16.83 -24.77
CA LEU A 79 24.79 16.68 -25.33
C LEU A 79 24.92 15.48 -26.28
N LYS A 80 24.23 14.38 -25.97
CA LYS A 80 24.29 13.13 -26.74
C LYS A 80 23.40 13.17 -27.99
N ASP A 81 22.50 14.15 -28.11
CA ASP A 81 21.61 14.28 -29.25
C ASP A 81 22.33 14.81 -30.49
N LYS A 82 22.78 13.88 -31.33
CA LYS A 82 23.49 14.17 -32.58
C LYS A 82 22.63 14.92 -33.61
N ASN A 83 21.29 14.89 -33.52
CA ASN A 83 20.44 15.62 -34.47
C ASN A 83 20.52 17.13 -34.27
N LEU A 84 20.80 17.59 -33.04
CA LEU A 84 20.94 19.02 -32.74
C LEU A 84 22.08 19.67 -33.53
N ARG A 85 23.08 18.90 -33.98
CA ARG A 85 24.20 19.36 -34.82
C ARG A 85 23.77 19.87 -36.21
N LYS A 86 22.54 19.59 -36.64
CA LYS A 86 21.95 20.15 -37.86
C LYS A 86 21.59 21.62 -37.70
N PHE A 87 21.38 22.07 -36.46
CA PHE A 87 20.87 23.40 -36.13
C PHE A 87 21.87 24.24 -35.35
N PHE A 88 22.76 23.60 -34.59
CA PHE A 88 23.66 24.25 -33.63
C PHE A 88 25.11 23.80 -33.79
N SER A 89 26.04 24.71 -33.50
CA SER A 89 27.45 24.38 -33.31
C SER A 89 27.68 23.60 -32.00
N GLU A 90 28.81 22.90 -31.89
CA GLU A 90 29.17 22.18 -30.65
C GLU A 90 29.23 23.12 -29.43
N GLU A 91 29.70 24.37 -29.61
CA GLU A 91 29.77 25.34 -28.53
C GLU A 91 28.36 25.77 -28.08
N GLN A 92 27.43 25.99 -29.02
CA GLN A 92 26.03 26.26 -28.67
C GLN A 92 25.40 25.09 -27.92
N ILE A 93 25.62 23.85 -28.38
CA ILE A 93 25.12 22.63 -27.72
C ILE A 93 25.65 22.54 -26.28
N LYS A 94 26.94 22.83 -26.08
CA LYS A 94 27.55 22.88 -24.75
C LYS A 94 26.87 23.93 -23.87
N VAL A 95 26.72 25.16 -24.33
CA VAL A 95 26.02 26.24 -23.58
C VAL A 95 24.58 25.85 -23.24
N MET A 96 23.87 25.18 -24.15
CA MET A 96 22.51 24.68 -23.89
C MET A 96 22.50 23.62 -22.79
N ALA A 97 23.43 22.66 -22.81
CA ALA A 97 23.54 21.64 -21.78
C ALA A 97 23.87 22.25 -20.41
N GLU A 98 24.78 23.22 -20.38
CA GLU A 98 25.12 23.95 -19.16
C GLU A 98 23.91 24.71 -18.58
N ALA A 99 23.11 25.35 -19.45
CA ALA A 99 21.87 26.02 -19.05
C ALA A 99 20.82 25.04 -18.51
N VAL A 100 20.68 23.86 -19.11
CA VAL A 100 19.82 22.78 -18.60
C VAL A 100 20.28 22.32 -17.21
N GLU A 101 21.57 22.08 -17.01
CA GLU A 101 22.10 21.62 -15.72
C GLU A 101 21.98 22.69 -14.60
N ASP A 102 21.90 23.96 -14.97
CA ASP A 102 21.89 25.08 -14.04
C ASP A 102 20.48 25.55 -13.63
N HIS A 103 19.42 25.03 -14.25
CA HIS A 103 18.09 25.62 -14.12
C HIS A 103 17.47 25.52 -12.71
N ARG A 104 17.85 24.48 -11.94
CA ARG A 104 17.19 24.09 -10.69
C ARG A 104 17.31 25.15 -9.58
N ALA A 105 16.18 25.60 -9.03
CA ALA A 105 16.14 26.65 -8.01
C ALA A 105 16.92 26.33 -6.71
N SER A 106 17.06 25.05 -6.36
CA SER A 106 17.80 24.62 -5.17
C SER A 106 19.33 24.57 -5.37
N LYS A 107 19.85 24.80 -6.58
CA LYS A 107 21.30 24.81 -6.84
C LYS A 107 21.91 26.11 -6.32
N ASP A 108 22.91 26.06 -5.45
CA ASP A 108 23.45 27.26 -4.78
C ASP A 108 24.17 28.24 -5.72
N SER A 109 24.69 27.75 -6.84
CA SER A 109 25.41 28.57 -7.84
C SER A 109 24.46 29.28 -8.80
N GLU A 110 24.83 30.50 -9.20
CA GLU A 110 24.18 31.22 -10.31
C GLU A 110 24.38 30.48 -11.65
N PRO A 111 23.38 30.47 -12.55
CA PRO A 111 23.54 29.89 -13.88
C PRO A 111 24.68 30.52 -14.68
N ARG A 112 25.46 29.67 -15.36
CA ARG A 112 26.67 30.06 -16.12
C ARG A 112 26.41 31.01 -17.28
N SER A 113 25.20 30.99 -17.85
CA SER A 113 24.86 31.74 -19.06
C SER A 113 23.52 32.47 -18.94
N ILE A 114 23.32 33.47 -19.81
CA ILE A 114 22.01 34.15 -19.92
C ILE A 114 20.88 33.17 -20.25
N TYR A 115 21.18 32.10 -21.01
CA TYR A 115 20.21 31.05 -21.30
C TYR A 115 19.82 30.27 -20.03
N GLY A 116 20.79 29.96 -19.17
CA GLY A 116 20.53 29.34 -17.86
C GLY A 116 19.66 30.22 -16.97
N LYS A 117 19.91 31.54 -16.96
CA LYS A 117 19.07 32.52 -16.25
C LYS A 117 17.64 32.56 -16.77
N ILE A 118 17.45 32.47 -18.10
CA ILE A 118 16.12 32.44 -18.73
C ILE A 118 15.35 31.20 -18.28
N VAL A 119 15.91 30.00 -18.46
CA VAL A 119 15.19 28.76 -18.13
C VAL A 119 14.94 28.63 -16.62
N SER A 120 15.91 29.00 -15.77
CA SER A 120 15.74 29.02 -14.32
C SER A 120 14.64 29.97 -13.84
N SER A 121 14.47 31.10 -14.54
CA SER A 121 13.39 32.07 -14.27
C SER A 121 12.05 31.60 -14.83
N ALA A 122 12.05 30.93 -15.98
CA ALA A 122 10.84 30.45 -16.67
C ALA A 122 10.21 29.22 -16.00
N ASP A 123 11.02 28.34 -15.41
CA ASP A 123 10.57 27.13 -14.70
C ASP A 123 9.75 27.43 -13.42
N ARG A 124 9.79 28.68 -12.95
CA ARG A 124 9.04 29.10 -11.77
C ARG A 124 7.55 29.24 -12.08
N ASN A 125 6.76 28.34 -11.51
CA ASN A 125 5.31 28.37 -11.63
C ASN A 125 4.69 29.55 -10.86
N VAL A 126 3.67 30.19 -11.42
CA VAL A 126 2.97 31.36 -10.82
C VAL A 126 1.58 31.05 -10.30
N LEU A 127 1.14 29.80 -10.42
CA LEU A 127 -0.15 29.35 -9.93
C LEU A 127 0.00 28.79 -8.52
N ILE A 128 -0.73 29.36 -7.56
CA ILE A 128 -0.76 28.91 -6.15
C ILE A 128 -1.16 27.44 -6.04
N THR A 129 -2.03 26.96 -6.93
CA THR A 129 -2.51 25.57 -6.92
C THR A 129 -1.41 24.56 -7.26
N SER A 130 -0.39 24.96 -8.02
CA SER A 130 0.67 24.07 -8.51
C SER A 130 1.52 23.46 -7.37
N PRO A 131 2.06 24.24 -6.41
CA PRO A 131 2.77 23.65 -5.27
C PRO A 131 1.86 22.83 -4.34
N LEU A 132 0.57 23.18 -4.20
CA LEU A 132 -0.36 22.41 -3.37
C LEU A 132 -0.60 21.00 -3.96
N LYS A 133 -0.84 20.91 -5.27
CA LYS A 133 -0.98 19.61 -5.96
C LYS A 133 0.31 18.80 -5.93
N ARG A 134 1.45 19.42 -6.28
CA ARG A 134 2.75 18.72 -6.33
C ARG A 134 3.16 18.15 -4.97
N THR A 135 2.98 18.92 -3.90
CA THR A 135 3.30 18.42 -2.55
C THR A 135 2.36 17.31 -2.11
N PHE A 136 1.09 17.33 -2.52
CA PHE A 136 0.14 16.25 -2.22
C PHE A 136 0.57 14.94 -2.87
N PHE A 137 0.68 14.92 -4.21
CA PHE A 137 1.06 13.73 -4.98
C PHE A 137 2.40 13.13 -4.53
N PHE A 138 3.38 13.99 -4.25
CA PHE A 138 4.69 13.54 -3.78
C PHE A 138 4.63 12.82 -2.43
N ARG A 139 3.79 13.29 -1.51
CA ARG A 139 3.70 12.73 -0.15
C ARG A 139 2.84 11.48 -0.10
N ILE A 140 1.67 11.50 -0.76
CA ILE A 140 0.72 10.37 -0.75
C ILE A 140 1.26 9.12 -1.45
N SER A 141 2.19 9.28 -2.42
CA SER A 141 2.81 8.17 -3.16
C SER A 141 4.06 7.57 -2.51
N ARG A 142 4.69 8.27 -1.56
CA ARG A 142 5.99 7.87 -0.96
C ARG A 142 5.91 7.37 0.47
N LYS A 143 4.90 7.80 1.24
CA LYS A 143 4.76 7.47 2.67
C LYS A 143 3.44 6.75 2.92
N TYR A 144 3.45 5.45 2.73
CA TYR A 144 2.36 4.58 3.14
C TYR A 144 2.05 4.76 4.64
N GLY A 145 0.77 4.89 4.99
CA GLY A 145 0.31 5.03 6.38
C GLY A 145 0.50 6.41 7.03
N MET A 146 0.89 7.45 6.29
CA MET A 146 0.93 8.82 6.82
C MET A 146 -0.46 9.47 6.79
N PRO A 147 -0.99 9.94 7.94
CA PRO A 147 -2.26 10.66 8.00
C PRO A 147 -2.34 11.85 7.04
N ILE A 148 -3.46 12.02 6.32
CA ILE A 148 -3.66 13.12 5.35
C ILE A 148 -3.54 14.49 6.02
N ARG A 149 -3.94 14.62 7.30
CA ARG A 149 -3.71 15.85 8.09
C ARG A 149 -2.23 16.20 8.17
N LYS A 150 -1.38 15.21 8.43
CA LYS A 150 0.07 15.37 8.47
C LYS A 150 0.67 15.67 7.09
N ILE A 151 0.09 15.12 6.02
CA ILE A 151 0.46 15.51 4.64
C ILE A 151 0.24 17.01 4.43
N ILE A 152 -0.91 17.54 4.85
CA ILE A 152 -1.24 18.98 4.73
C ILE A 152 -0.25 19.83 5.55
N GLU A 153 0.05 19.44 6.78
CA GLU A 153 1.01 20.12 7.65
C GLU A 153 2.42 20.14 7.04
N GLU A 154 2.95 18.99 6.62
CA GLU A 154 4.28 18.90 6.00
C GLU A 154 4.31 19.63 4.64
N ALA A 155 3.20 19.67 3.90
CA ALA A 155 3.08 20.44 2.67
C ALA A 155 3.11 21.95 2.93
N ARG A 156 2.42 22.43 3.97
CA ARG A 156 2.46 23.83 4.40
C ARG A 156 3.87 24.24 4.78
N GLN A 157 4.56 23.42 5.58
CA GLN A 157 5.94 23.70 5.97
C GLN A 157 6.85 23.78 4.74
N HIS A 158 6.72 22.84 3.79
CA HIS A 158 7.48 22.89 2.55
C HIS A 158 7.24 24.17 1.73
N VAL A 159 5.99 24.65 1.68
CA VAL A 159 5.65 25.92 1.00
C VAL A 159 6.31 27.10 1.72
N ILE A 160 6.30 27.14 3.05
CA ILE A 160 6.97 28.18 3.85
C ILE A 160 8.49 28.17 3.59
N ASP A 161 9.12 26.99 3.63
CA ASP A 161 10.57 26.84 3.44
C ASP A 161 11.01 27.20 2.01
N LYS A 162 10.14 27.00 1.03
CA LYS A 162 10.44 27.28 -0.39
C LYS A 162 10.12 28.71 -0.80
N PHE A 163 8.94 29.21 -0.44
CA PHE A 163 8.38 30.46 -0.96
C PHE A 163 8.14 31.53 0.09
N GLY A 164 8.27 31.23 1.39
CA GLY A 164 8.16 32.23 2.45
C GLY A 164 9.29 33.27 2.39
N LYS A 165 9.26 34.26 3.29
CA LYS A 165 10.22 35.39 3.30
C LYS A 165 11.71 35.01 3.23
N LYS A 166 12.06 33.87 3.82
CA LYS A 166 13.44 33.33 3.83
C LYS A 166 13.60 32.09 2.93
N GLY A 167 12.63 31.85 2.06
CA GLY A 167 12.58 30.66 1.22
C GLY A 167 13.57 30.76 0.06
N TYR A 168 14.17 29.64 -0.30
CA TYR A 168 15.23 29.61 -1.32
C TYR A 168 14.76 29.99 -2.74
N ALA A 169 13.44 30.02 -2.99
CA ALA A 169 12.89 30.39 -4.30
C ALA A 169 12.66 31.91 -4.45
N THR A 170 12.86 32.73 -3.42
CA THR A 170 12.63 34.18 -3.49
C THR A 170 13.79 34.95 -4.14
N GLU A 171 15.03 34.48 -4.00
CA GLU A 171 16.24 35.25 -4.34
C GLU A 171 16.80 35.00 -5.75
N LYS A 172 16.40 33.90 -6.41
CA LYS A 172 17.02 33.45 -7.68
C LYS A 172 16.19 33.76 -8.93
N MET A 173 15.50 34.90 -8.94
CA MET A 173 14.78 35.39 -10.13
C MET A 173 15.65 36.36 -10.91
N TYR A 174 15.97 36.05 -12.17
CA TYR A 174 16.93 36.83 -12.98
C TYR A 174 16.26 37.84 -13.93
N PHE A 175 14.94 37.78 -14.04
CA PHE A 175 14.13 38.65 -14.88
C PHE A 175 13.00 39.26 -14.06
N ASP A 176 12.60 40.50 -14.38
CA ASP A 176 11.45 41.11 -13.73
C ASP A 176 10.16 40.40 -14.16
N ASP A 177 9.43 39.88 -13.18
CA ASP A 177 8.20 39.13 -13.39
C ASP A 177 7.15 39.52 -12.35
N PRO A 178 6.24 40.44 -12.71
CA PRO A 178 5.15 40.85 -11.85
C PRO A 178 4.24 39.67 -11.43
N ASP A 179 4.07 38.67 -12.29
CA ASP A 179 3.20 37.52 -12.02
C ASP A 179 3.84 36.63 -10.92
N TYR A 180 5.16 36.44 -10.98
CA TYR A 180 5.88 35.70 -9.93
C TYR A 180 5.98 36.46 -8.62
N LYS A 181 6.17 37.79 -8.65
CA LYS A 181 6.12 38.63 -7.45
C LYS A 181 4.77 38.50 -6.75
N LYS A 182 3.68 38.63 -7.50
CA LYS A 182 2.32 38.44 -6.97
C LYS A 182 2.10 37.03 -6.43
N PHE A 183 2.56 36.00 -7.15
CA PHE A 183 2.52 34.62 -6.66
C PHE A 183 3.21 34.46 -5.31
N LEU A 184 4.41 35.02 -5.13
CA LEU A 184 5.15 34.96 -3.86
C LEU A 184 4.37 35.63 -2.73
N GLU A 185 3.80 36.81 -2.97
CA GLU A 185 2.96 37.52 -1.99
C GLU A 185 1.72 36.69 -1.60
N ASP A 186 1.00 36.18 -2.60
CA ASP A 186 -0.24 35.44 -2.39
C ASP A 186 0.02 34.08 -1.69
N ILE A 187 1.07 33.35 -2.09
CA ILE A 187 1.40 32.05 -1.49
C ILE A 187 1.97 32.21 -0.08
N GLU A 188 2.76 33.26 0.19
CA GLU A 188 3.23 33.58 1.53
C GLU A 188 2.05 33.90 2.45
N LYS A 189 1.14 34.76 1.99
CA LYS A 189 -0.08 35.09 2.73
C LYS A 189 -0.91 33.83 3.01
N LEU A 190 -1.12 32.99 2.01
CA LEU A 190 -1.85 31.72 2.17
C LEU A 190 -1.15 30.81 3.19
N ALA A 191 0.17 30.61 3.08
CA ALA A 191 0.91 29.73 3.96
C ALA A 191 1.01 30.27 5.40
N SER A 192 0.94 31.58 5.60
CA SER A 192 0.95 32.18 6.94
C SER A 192 -0.33 31.89 7.75
N ASP A 193 -1.46 31.63 7.08
CA ASP A 193 -2.75 31.28 7.69
C ASP A 193 -3.01 29.77 7.54
N GLU A 194 -2.92 29.04 8.65
CA GLU A 194 -3.04 27.58 8.67
C GLU A 194 -4.40 27.08 8.18
N GLU A 195 -5.51 27.71 8.61
CA GLU A 195 -6.86 27.28 8.20
C GLU A 195 -7.15 27.65 6.75
N ALA A 196 -6.70 28.83 6.28
CA ALA A 196 -6.82 29.20 4.88
C ALA A 196 -6.03 28.24 3.99
N PHE A 197 -4.79 27.90 4.37
CA PHE A 197 -3.98 26.91 3.68
C PHE A 197 -4.69 25.56 3.63
N ARG A 198 -5.16 25.04 4.78
CA ARG A 198 -5.85 23.76 4.88
C ARG A 198 -7.08 23.70 3.98
N LYS A 199 -7.93 24.74 4.01
CA LYS A 199 -9.14 24.81 3.18
C LYS A 199 -8.81 24.82 1.68
N MET A 200 -7.85 25.63 1.26
CA MET A 200 -7.42 25.67 -0.13
C MET A 200 -6.79 24.34 -0.56
N TYR A 201 -5.98 23.73 0.31
CA TYR A 201 -5.33 22.45 0.04
C TYR A 201 -6.35 21.32 -0.16
N ILE A 202 -7.38 21.28 0.67
CA ILE A 202 -8.50 20.33 0.55
C ILE A 202 -9.21 20.52 -0.79
N GLN A 203 -9.57 21.77 -1.11
CA GLN A 203 -10.30 22.09 -2.33
C GLN A 203 -9.52 21.76 -3.61
N VAL A 204 -8.24 22.14 -3.66
CA VAL A 204 -7.40 21.98 -4.86
C VAL A 204 -7.09 20.51 -5.15
N ASN A 205 -7.07 19.67 -4.12
CA ASN A 205 -6.80 18.24 -4.22
C ASN A 205 -8.06 17.35 -4.14
N GLY A 206 -9.26 17.94 -4.07
CA GLY A 206 -10.52 17.19 -4.03
C GLY A 206 -10.70 16.32 -2.78
N LEU A 207 -10.22 16.80 -1.62
CA LEU A 207 -10.20 16.06 -0.36
C LEU A 207 -11.42 16.33 0.52
N GLU A 208 -12.48 16.97 0.02
CA GLU A 208 -13.64 17.35 0.84
C GLU A 208 -14.28 16.13 1.50
N ASP A 209 -14.49 15.06 0.73
CA ASP A 209 -15.14 13.85 1.23
C ASP A 209 -14.22 13.01 2.14
N VAL A 210 -12.89 13.20 2.07
CA VAL A 210 -11.93 12.60 3.03
C VAL A 210 -12.21 13.09 4.44
N PHE A 211 -12.69 14.34 4.58
CA PHE A 211 -13.05 14.93 5.85
C PHE A 211 -14.57 14.94 6.09
N SER A 212 -15.32 14.09 5.39
CA SER A 212 -16.76 13.95 5.58
C SER A 212 -17.13 13.51 7.00
N ASN A 213 -18.22 14.08 7.53
CA ASN A 213 -18.83 13.62 8.78
C ASN A 213 -19.54 12.26 8.62
N ASP A 214 -19.89 11.89 7.40
CA ASP A 214 -20.37 10.55 7.09
C ASP A 214 -19.18 9.59 7.02
N LEU A 215 -19.13 8.64 7.97
CA LEU A 215 -18.05 7.68 8.10
C LEU A 215 -17.90 6.80 6.85
N ASP A 216 -19.00 6.30 6.28
CA ASP A 216 -18.93 5.39 5.14
C ASP A 216 -18.43 6.13 3.89
N VAL A 217 -18.86 7.38 3.70
CA VAL A 217 -18.33 8.25 2.63
C VAL A 217 -16.83 8.47 2.80
N ARG A 218 -16.40 8.82 4.02
CA ARG A 218 -14.98 9.04 4.34
C ARG A 218 -14.14 7.79 4.12
N LEU A 219 -14.54 6.64 4.65
CA LEU A 219 -13.82 5.37 4.48
C LEU A 219 -13.62 5.04 3.01
N ARG A 220 -14.69 5.13 2.20
CA ARG A 220 -14.63 4.86 0.76
C ARG A 220 -13.69 5.81 0.03
N LYS A 221 -13.68 7.09 0.40
CA LYS A 221 -12.88 8.12 -0.28
C LYS A 221 -11.41 8.04 0.09
N VAL A 222 -11.11 7.78 1.36
CA VAL A 222 -9.74 7.49 1.82
C VAL A 222 -9.21 6.22 1.15
N PHE A 223 -10.02 5.16 1.08
CA PHE A 223 -9.65 3.92 0.40
C PHE A 223 -9.28 4.15 -1.07
N ALA A 224 -10.15 4.82 -1.82
CA ALA A 224 -9.91 5.14 -3.23
C ALA A 224 -8.66 6.02 -3.40
N LEU A 225 -8.49 7.04 -2.56
CA LEU A 225 -7.34 7.94 -2.62
C LEU A 225 -6.02 7.19 -2.42
N ILE A 226 -5.95 6.31 -1.41
CA ILE A 226 -4.74 5.52 -1.15
C ILE A 226 -4.47 4.56 -2.30
N LYS A 227 -5.51 3.83 -2.75
CA LYS A 227 -5.41 2.85 -3.85
C LYS A 227 -4.91 3.50 -5.15
N ASP A 228 -5.52 4.61 -5.55
CA ASP A 228 -5.23 5.27 -6.83
C ASP A 228 -3.83 5.87 -6.87
N ASN A 229 -3.30 6.30 -5.70
CA ASN A 229 -1.95 6.86 -5.60
C ASN A 229 -0.87 5.83 -5.25
N ASN A 230 -1.25 4.61 -4.90
CA ASN A 230 -0.32 3.54 -4.49
C ASN A 230 -0.76 2.18 -5.09
N PRO A 231 -0.71 2.01 -6.42
CA PRO A 231 -1.25 0.83 -7.12
C PRO A 231 -0.54 -0.49 -6.76
N ASN A 232 0.63 -0.41 -6.12
CA ASN A 232 1.41 -1.58 -5.73
C ASN A 232 1.03 -2.15 -4.35
N LEU A 233 0.20 -1.46 -3.56
CA LEU A 233 -0.22 -1.96 -2.24
C LEU A 233 -1.19 -3.13 -2.39
N SER A 234 -1.08 -4.11 -1.49
CA SER A 234 -2.09 -5.15 -1.35
C SER A 234 -3.38 -4.60 -0.76
N LEU A 235 -4.49 -5.35 -0.89
CA LEU A 235 -5.75 -4.97 -0.24
C LEU A 235 -5.59 -4.79 1.27
N ASP A 236 -4.91 -5.71 1.96
CA ASP A 236 -4.69 -5.66 3.41
C ASP A 236 -3.87 -4.43 3.81
N GLN A 237 -2.87 -4.04 3.02
CA GLN A 237 -2.13 -2.79 3.24
C GLN A 237 -3.05 -1.56 3.09
N ILE A 238 -3.87 -1.51 2.04
CA ILE A 238 -4.80 -0.38 1.85
C ILE A 238 -5.79 -0.30 3.03
N LEU A 239 -6.37 -1.43 3.44
CA LEU A 239 -7.30 -1.49 4.58
C LEU A 239 -6.65 -0.99 5.87
N TYR A 240 -5.41 -1.39 6.14
CA TYR A 240 -4.67 -0.93 7.32
C TYR A 240 -4.33 0.56 7.25
N ALA A 241 -3.92 1.08 6.09
CA ALA A 241 -3.68 2.52 5.93
C ALA A 241 -4.95 3.36 6.11
N VAL A 242 -6.11 2.90 5.64
CA VAL A 242 -7.41 3.56 5.89
C VAL A 242 -7.76 3.55 7.39
N TYR A 243 -7.41 2.47 8.10
CA TYR A 243 -7.56 2.41 9.56
C TYR A 243 -6.67 3.43 10.26
N LEU A 244 -5.40 3.56 9.86
CA LEU A 244 -4.46 4.52 10.45
C LEU A 244 -4.82 6.00 10.20
N GLU A 245 -5.61 6.29 9.16
CA GLU A 245 -6.12 7.66 8.91
C GLU A 245 -7.13 8.15 9.94
N GLY A 246 -7.81 7.23 10.62
CA GLY A 246 -8.86 7.58 11.59
C GLY A 246 -8.44 7.33 13.04
N GLU A 247 -8.93 8.18 13.92
CA GLU A 247 -8.89 7.94 15.36
C GLU A 247 -10.12 7.11 15.76
N TYR A 248 -10.02 5.79 15.59
CA TYR A 248 -11.10 4.85 15.93
C TYR A 248 -10.98 4.32 17.35
N SER A 249 -12.12 4.16 18.02
CA SER A 249 -12.19 3.47 19.31
C SER A 249 -12.27 1.94 19.15
N GLU A 250 -12.76 1.51 18.00
CA GLU A 250 -12.90 0.11 17.61
C GLU A 250 -11.61 -0.47 17.05
N SER A 251 -11.44 -1.79 17.15
CA SER A 251 -10.28 -2.50 16.62
C SER A 251 -10.21 -2.46 15.10
N PHE A 252 -9.02 -2.74 14.56
CA PHE A 252 -8.79 -2.86 13.12
C PHE A 252 -9.81 -3.78 12.45
N GLU A 253 -10.09 -4.97 12.99
CA GLU A 253 -11.07 -5.91 12.41
C GLU A 253 -12.48 -5.31 12.25
N VAL A 254 -12.95 -4.55 13.24
CA VAL A 254 -14.27 -3.92 13.17
C VAL A 254 -14.30 -2.83 12.10
N ILE A 255 -13.24 -2.04 12.01
CA ILE A 255 -13.15 -0.97 11.02
C ILE A 255 -12.92 -1.54 9.61
N LYS A 256 -12.11 -2.60 9.47
CA LYS A 256 -11.87 -3.35 8.24
C LYS A 256 -13.20 -3.80 7.61
N GLU A 257 -14.07 -4.44 8.38
CA GLU A 257 -15.40 -4.86 7.91
C GLU A 257 -16.25 -3.67 7.42
N ARG A 258 -16.19 -2.52 8.12
CA ARG A 258 -16.88 -1.31 7.68
C ARG A 258 -16.28 -0.74 6.40
N ILE A 259 -14.95 -0.75 6.25
CA ILE A 259 -14.27 -0.30 5.02
C ILE A 259 -14.70 -1.17 3.84
N LEU A 260 -14.61 -2.49 3.99
CA LEU A 260 -15.02 -3.47 2.97
C LEU A 260 -16.47 -3.24 2.54
N LYS A 261 -17.38 -3.07 3.51
CA LYS A 261 -18.79 -2.77 3.24
C LYS A 261 -18.99 -1.42 2.53
N ALA A 262 -18.34 -0.36 3.00
CA ALA A 262 -18.45 0.98 2.41
C ALA A 262 -17.90 1.02 0.97
N CYS A 263 -16.91 0.17 0.67
CA CYS A 263 -16.31 0.02 -0.65
C CYS A 263 -16.99 -1.05 -1.52
N ASN A 264 -17.99 -1.77 -0.99
CA ASN A 264 -18.65 -2.90 -1.65
C ASN A 264 -17.65 -3.98 -2.13
N ILE A 265 -16.73 -4.36 -1.25
CA ILE A 265 -15.71 -5.39 -1.49
C ILE A 265 -16.08 -6.64 -0.68
N ASP A 266 -16.30 -7.76 -1.36
CA ASP A 266 -16.26 -9.08 -0.71
C ASP A 266 -14.82 -9.58 -0.71
N GLU A 267 -14.17 -9.54 0.46
CA GLU A 267 -12.74 -9.83 0.60
C GLU A 267 -12.37 -11.24 0.11
N PHE A 268 -13.22 -12.22 0.40
CA PHE A 268 -12.96 -13.61 0.01
C PHE A 268 -13.04 -13.77 -1.51
N SER A 269 -14.05 -13.17 -2.15
CA SER A 269 -14.18 -13.16 -3.61
C SER A 269 -13.06 -12.37 -4.28
N TYR A 270 -12.61 -11.27 -3.68
CA TYR A 270 -11.45 -10.51 -4.16
C TYR A 270 -10.21 -11.40 -4.27
N TYR A 271 -9.86 -12.12 -3.21
CA TYR A 271 -8.68 -12.98 -3.23
C TYR A 271 -8.81 -14.17 -4.19
N LEU A 272 -10.02 -14.72 -4.31
CA LEU A 272 -10.28 -15.87 -5.16
C LEU A 272 -10.58 -15.52 -6.63
N ALA A 273 -10.49 -14.25 -7.03
CA ALA A 273 -10.87 -13.79 -8.37
C ALA A 273 -10.10 -14.51 -9.49
N ASP A 274 -8.82 -14.82 -9.26
CA ASP A 274 -7.93 -15.46 -10.23
C ASP A 274 -7.75 -16.98 -9.98
N VAL A 275 -8.58 -17.58 -9.12
CA VAL A 275 -8.60 -19.03 -8.91
C VAL A 275 -9.58 -19.67 -9.89
N SER A 276 -9.19 -20.77 -10.51
CA SER A 276 -10.02 -21.54 -11.45
C SER A 276 -11.42 -21.76 -10.86
N PRO A 277 -12.49 -21.35 -11.58
CA PRO A 277 -13.87 -21.58 -11.15
C PRO A 277 -14.16 -23.06 -10.87
N GLU A 278 -13.63 -23.96 -11.71
CA GLU A 278 -13.83 -25.40 -11.60
C GLU A 278 -13.14 -25.96 -10.34
N LEU A 279 -11.95 -25.45 -10.00
CA LEU A 279 -11.27 -25.81 -8.76
C LEU A 279 -12.05 -25.29 -7.54
N ARG A 280 -12.58 -24.06 -7.59
CA ARG A 280 -13.42 -23.50 -6.51
C ARG A 280 -14.69 -24.32 -6.31
N GLU A 281 -15.37 -24.69 -7.38
CA GLU A 281 -16.55 -25.55 -7.33
C GLU A 281 -16.22 -26.91 -6.71
N TYR A 282 -15.14 -27.56 -7.16
CA TYR A 282 -14.70 -28.84 -6.61
C TYR A 282 -14.40 -28.75 -5.11
N VAL A 283 -13.63 -27.75 -4.69
CA VAL A 283 -13.30 -27.54 -3.27
C VAL A 283 -14.57 -27.29 -2.45
N ASN A 284 -15.48 -26.43 -2.92
CA ASN A 284 -16.73 -26.14 -2.23
C ASN A 284 -17.65 -27.37 -2.09
N GLU A 285 -17.73 -28.21 -3.12
CA GLU A 285 -18.66 -29.35 -3.13
C GLU A 285 -18.08 -30.63 -2.51
N LYS A 286 -16.76 -30.83 -2.59
CA LYS A 286 -16.14 -32.10 -2.22
C LYS A 286 -15.18 -32.00 -1.05
N ILE A 287 -14.50 -30.87 -0.89
CA ILE A 287 -13.48 -30.70 0.17
C ILE A 287 -14.09 -30.05 1.40
N PHE A 288 -14.71 -28.87 1.26
CA PHE A 288 -15.30 -28.11 2.37
C PHE A 288 -16.32 -28.90 3.23
N PRO A 289 -17.22 -29.72 2.67
CA PRO A 289 -18.16 -30.50 3.48
C PRO A 289 -17.49 -31.52 4.41
N GLN A 290 -16.27 -31.96 4.11
CA GLN A 290 -15.55 -32.91 4.97
C GLN A 290 -15.19 -32.28 6.33
N TYR A 291 -15.02 -30.95 6.37
CA TYR A 291 -14.77 -30.21 7.60
C TYR A 291 -15.98 -30.12 8.54
N GLU A 292 -17.17 -30.57 8.13
CA GLU A 292 -18.30 -30.75 9.07
C GLU A 292 -18.02 -31.86 10.09
N SER A 293 -17.10 -32.77 9.79
CA SER A 293 -16.64 -33.82 10.70
C SER A 293 -15.52 -33.37 11.64
N ASN A 294 -14.93 -32.19 11.39
CA ASN A 294 -13.91 -31.61 12.25
C ASN A 294 -14.54 -30.94 13.49
N ASP A 295 -13.70 -30.79 14.50
CA ASP A 295 -14.02 -30.01 15.69
C ASP A 295 -14.35 -28.53 15.37
N LYS A 296 -15.08 -27.82 16.23
CA LYS A 296 -15.55 -26.45 15.91
C LYS A 296 -14.40 -25.44 15.78
N ALA A 297 -13.24 -25.73 16.34
CA ALA A 297 -12.06 -24.89 16.29
C ALA A 297 -11.21 -25.08 15.00
N HIS A 298 -11.36 -26.23 14.34
CA HIS A 298 -10.72 -26.62 13.07
C HIS A 298 -11.73 -26.89 11.95
N GLY A 299 -12.93 -26.32 12.08
CA GLY A 299 -13.95 -26.33 11.04
C GLY A 299 -13.66 -25.34 9.92
N ILE A 300 -14.59 -25.24 8.97
CA ILE A 300 -14.46 -24.47 7.72
C ILE A 300 -14.02 -23.00 7.91
N ILE A 301 -14.31 -22.39 9.06
CA ILE A 301 -13.94 -20.99 9.33
C ILE A 301 -12.43 -20.82 9.41
N HIS A 302 -11.75 -21.74 10.09
CA HIS A 302 -10.29 -21.72 10.18
C HIS A 302 -9.69 -21.83 8.78
N ILE A 303 -10.18 -22.78 7.98
CA ILE A 303 -9.72 -23.02 6.61
C ILE A 303 -9.91 -21.77 5.73
N ARG A 304 -11.08 -21.11 5.82
CA ARG A 304 -11.33 -19.86 5.09
C ARG A 304 -10.40 -18.73 5.51
N GLU A 305 -10.09 -18.63 6.80
CA GLU A 305 -9.11 -17.64 7.28
C GLU A 305 -7.69 -17.95 6.77
N VAL A 306 -7.27 -19.21 6.79
CA VAL A 306 -5.96 -19.60 6.21
C VAL A 306 -5.91 -19.31 4.71
N ILE A 307 -6.98 -19.59 3.97
CA ILE A 307 -7.09 -19.21 2.55
C ILE A 307 -6.93 -17.70 2.40
N ARG A 308 -7.77 -16.89 3.08
CA ARG A 308 -7.70 -15.42 3.03
C ARG A 308 -6.29 -14.93 3.33
N ARG A 309 -5.70 -15.44 4.40
CA ARG A 309 -4.39 -15.03 4.88
C ARG A 309 -3.25 -15.41 3.94
N ALA A 310 -3.28 -16.60 3.35
CA ALA A 310 -2.29 -17.04 2.38
C ALA A 310 -2.28 -16.15 1.13
N PHE A 311 -3.46 -15.74 0.65
CA PHE A 311 -3.57 -14.79 -0.46
C PHE A 311 -3.10 -13.39 -0.07
N ALA A 312 -3.48 -12.90 1.11
CA ALA A 312 -3.04 -11.61 1.63
C ALA A 312 -1.51 -11.54 1.73
N LEU A 313 -0.86 -12.58 2.28
CA LEU A 313 0.59 -12.68 2.37
C LEU A 313 1.26 -12.74 0.98
N ASN A 314 0.71 -13.54 0.06
CA ASN A 314 1.23 -13.63 -1.32
C ASN A 314 1.21 -12.26 -2.03
N GLU A 315 0.14 -11.47 -1.87
CA GLU A 315 0.03 -10.13 -2.44
C GLU A 315 0.91 -9.09 -1.73
N THR A 316 1.00 -9.15 -0.41
CA THR A 316 1.73 -8.17 0.41
C THR A 316 3.23 -8.31 0.25
N LEU A 317 3.73 -9.55 0.25
CA LEU A 317 5.15 -9.87 0.13
C LEU A 317 5.60 -10.10 -1.31
N LYS A 318 4.68 -9.96 -2.28
CA LYS A 318 4.95 -10.11 -3.72
C LYS A 318 5.63 -11.45 -4.04
N LEU A 319 5.17 -12.53 -3.41
CA LEU A 319 5.77 -13.87 -3.58
C LEU A 319 5.52 -14.44 -4.99
N ASN A 320 4.51 -13.93 -5.69
CA ASN A 320 4.12 -14.34 -7.05
C ASN A 320 3.86 -15.86 -7.18
N LEU A 321 3.36 -16.49 -6.13
CA LEU A 321 3.01 -17.90 -6.11
C LEU A 321 1.69 -18.16 -6.85
N ASN A 322 1.56 -19.36 -7.42
CA ASN A 322 0.38 -19.79 -8.18
C ASN A 322 -0.86 -19.87 -7.27
N LYS A 323 -1.86 -19.02 -7.55
CA LYS A 323 -3.08 -18.87 -6.76
C LYS A 323 -3.92 -20.16 -6.67
N ASN A 324 -3.94 -20.99 -7.71
CA ASN A 324 -4.64 -22.29 -7.67
C ASN A 324 -3.97 -23.25 -6.68
N MET A 325 -2.63 -23.28 -6.67
CA MET A 325 -1.88 -24.10 -5.72
C MET A 325 -2.06 -23.60 -4.29
N ILE A 326 -1.98 -22.28 -4.04
CA ILE A 326 -2.25 -21.69 -2.71
C ILE A 326 -3.64 -22.12 -2.23
N TYR A 327 -4.65 -21.97 -3.08
CA TYR A 327 -6.03 -22.31 -2.74
C TYR A 327 -6.18 -23.80 -2.40
N ALA A 328 -5.63 -24.69 -3.21
CA ALA A 328 -5.70 -26.13 -2.96
C ALA A 328 -4.95 -26.54 -1.68
N ILE A 329 -3.75 -25.99 -1.43
CA ILE A 329 -3.00 -26.30 -0.21
C ILE A 329 -3.77 -25.81 1.02
N ALA A 330 -4.17 -24.55 1.04
CA ALA A 330 -4.89 -23.96 2.17
C ALA A 330 -6.22 -24.66 2.42
N ALA A 331 -6.96 -25.03 1.37
CA ALA A 331 -8.23 -25.75 1.49
C ALA A 331 -8.09 -27.19 1.99
N CYS A 332 -6.92 -27.81 1.80
CA CYS A 332 -6.70 -29.23 2.11
C CYS A 332 -5.81 -29.47 3.35
N HIS A 333 -5.07 -28.47 3.84
CA HIS A 333 -3.95 -28.69 4.79
C HIS A 333 -4.33 -29.40 6.10
N ASP A 334 -5.58 -29.21 6.52
CA ASP A 334 -6.15 -29.71 7.78
C ASP A 334 -7.17 -30.85 7.55
N LEU A 335 -7.23 -31.43 6.34
CA LEU A 335 -8.13 -32.54 6.03
C LEU A 335 -7.80 -33.79 6.86
N GLY A 336 -8.85 -34.47 7.33
CA GLY A 336 -8.67 -35.70 8.12
C GLY A 336 -8.16 -35.48 9.54
N LYS A 337 -8.14 -34.24 10.04
CA LYS A 337 -7.69 -33.93 11.42
C LYS A 337 -8.51 -34.61 12.51
N PHE A 338 -9.78 -34.92 12.24
CA PHE A 338 -10.63 -35.73 13.12
C PHE A 338 -10.19 -37.20 13.24
N ILE A 339 -9.37 -37.70 12.30
CA ILE A 339 -8.84 -39.07 12.31
C ILE A 339 -7.70 -39.17 13.32
N ASP A 340 -6.71 -38.30 13.20
CA ASP A 340 -5.61 -38.18 14.17
C ASP A 340 -5.05 -36.76 14.17
N HIS A 341 -5.14 -36.09 15.33
CA HIS A 341 -4.62 -34.75 15.51
C HIS A 341 -3.08 -34.69 15.46
N GLU A 342 -2.38 -35.74 15.90
CA GLU A 342 -0.92 -35.73 15.99
C GLU A 342 -0.25 -35.88 14.63
N THR A 343 -0.91 -36.49 13.64
CA THR A 343 -0.33 -36.77 12.31
C THR A 343 -1.15 -36.24 11.13
N HIS A 344 -2.10 -35.33 11.39
CA HIS A 344 -3.05 -34.83 10.38
C HIS A 344 -2.40 -34.22 9.14
N GLU A 345 -1.22 -33.61 9.22
CA GLU A 345 -0.50 -33.07 8.07
C GLU A 345 -0.14 -34.15 7.04
N LYS A 346 0.17 -35.36 7.49
CA LYS A 346 0.46 -36.51 6.61
C LYS A 346 -0.83 -37.08 6.04
N ILE A 347 -1.86 -37.19 6.89
CA ILE A 347 -3.19 -37.66 6.48
C ILE A 347 -3.78 -36.74 5.41
N ALA A 348 -3.74 -35.42 5.62
CA ALA A 348 -4.19 -34.40 4.67
C ALA A 348 -3.44 -34.50 3.34
N ALA A 349 -2.12 -34.66 3.40
CA ALA A 349 -1.27 -34.83 2.22
C ALA A 349 -1.59 -36.11 1.45
N ASP A 350 -1.83 -37.22 2.16
CA ASP A 350 -2.22 -38.49 1.58
C ASP A 350 -3.63 -38.44 0.96
N ILE A 351 -4.58 -37.75 1.60
CA ILE A 351 -5.92 -37.51 1.03
C ILE A 351 -5.78 -36.72 -0.28
N PHE A 352 -5.00 -35.64 -0.27
CA PHE A 352 -4.81 -34.80 -1.46
C PHE A 352 -4.14 -35.56 -2.62
N ILE A 353 -3.04 -36.26 -2.37
CA ILE A 353 -2.27 -36.92 -3.45
C ILE A 353 -3.00 -38.14 -4.03
N ASN A 354 -3.94 -38.74 -3.29
CA ASN A 354 -4.76 -39.84 -3.78
C ASN A 354 -6.09 -39.38 -4.39
N ASP A 355 -6.40 -38.08 -4.36
CA ASP A 355 -7.56 -37.53 -5.05
C ASP A 355 -7.31 -37.45 -6.56
N GLU A 356 -7.90 -38.39 -7.30
CA GLU A 356 -7.82 -38.48 -8.75
C GLU A 356 -8.42 -37.27 -9.48
N ASN A 357 -9.35 -36.52 -8.85
CA ASN A 357 -9.89 -35.30 -9.45
C ASN A 357 -8.87 -34.17 -9.46
N MET A 358 -7.93 -34.14 -8.50
CA MET A 358 -6.88 -33.12 -8.45
C MET A 358 -5.94 -33.17 -9.66
N LYS A 359 -5.84 -34.32 -10.34
CA LYS A 359 -5.10 -34.45 -11.61
C LYS A 359 -5.68 -33.64 -12.76
N ARG A 360 -6.94 -33.20 -12.65
CA ARG A 360 -7.57 -32.31 -13.64
C ARG A 360 -7.09 -30.87 -13.52
N PHE A 361 -6.63 -30.47 -12.34
CA PHE A 361 -6.25 -29.09 -12.02
C PHE A 361 -4.74 -28.86 -11.98
N PHE A 362 -3.98 -29.91 -11.69
CA PHE A 362 -2.55 -29.81 -11.41
C PHE A 362 -1.76 -30.93 -12.09
N THR A 363 -0.56 -30.59 -12.57
CA THR A 363 0.44 -31.55 -13.04
C THR A 363 0.97 -32.42 -11.89
N ASP A 364 1.62 -33.55 -12.20
CA ASP A 364 2.18 -34.40 -11.15
C ASP A 364 3.26 -33.69 -10.31
N GLU A 365 4.07 -32.82 -10.92
CA GLU A 365 5.07 -32.00 -10.20
C GLU A 365 4.41 -30.98 -9.25
N GLU A 366 3.35 -30.30 -9.71
CA GLU A 366 2.57 -29.38 -8.87
C GLU A 366 1.88 -30.12 -7.72
N ARG A 367 1.34 -31.32 -7.97
CA ARG A 367 0.69 -32.15 -6.94
C ARG A 367 1.67 -32.60 -5.87
N ILE A 368 2.89 -32.97 -6.25
CA ILE A 368 3.97 -33.25 -5.29
C ILE A 368 4.24 -31.98 -4.47
N THR A 369 4.45 -30.83 -5.12
CA THR A 369 4.70 -29.56 -4.42
C THR A 369 3.58 -29.21 -3.43
N ILE A 370 2.31 -29.40 -3.81
CA ILE A 370 1.14 -29.18 -2.94
C ILE A 370 1.16 -30.14 -1.75
N LYS A 371 1.37 -31.44 -1.99
CA LYS A 371 1.48 -32.46 -0.95
C LYS A 371 2.56 -32.07 0.07
N GLU A 372 3.74 -31.67 -0.40
CA GLU A 372 4.85 -31.27 0.47
C GLU A 372 4.51 -30.03 1.29
N ALA A 373 3.88 -29.02 0.68
CA ALA A 373 3.44 -27.83 1.40
C ALA A 373 2.35 -28.12 2.45
N ILE A 374 1.47 -29.09 2.19
CA ILE A 374 0.50 -29.59 3.18
C ILE A 374 1.23 -30.24 4.35
N GLU A 375 2.21 -31.11 4.11
CA GLU A 375 2.98 -31.75 5.19
C GLU A 375 3.76 -30.71 6.03
N ASP A 376 4.28 -29.67 5.38
CA ASP A 376 5.14 -28.66 6.00
C ASP A 376 4.37 -27.58 6.79
N HIS A 377 3.03 -27.57 6.79
CA HIS A 377 2.29 -26.45 7.41
C HIS A 377 2.55 -26.34 8.93
N ARG A 378 2.91 -27.43 9.61
CA ARG A 378 3.25 -27.45 11.04
C ARG A 378 4.71 -27.13 11.36
N SER A 379 5.53 -26.83 10.36
CA SER A 379 6.96 -26.56 10.51
C SER A 379 7.28 -25.59 11.65
N SER A 380 8.26 -25.99 12.46
CA SER A 380 8.79 -25.21 13.57
C SER A 380 10.02 -24.40 13.14
N LYS A 381 10.64 -23.68 14.07
CA LYS A 381 11.88 -22.92 13.80
C LYS A 381 13.04 -23.84 13.38
N GLU A 382 13.07 -25.07 13.90
CA GLU A 382 14.13 -26.06 13.64
C GLU A 382 13.82 -26.95 12.43
N ASP A 383 12.65 -26.80 11.81
CA ASP A 383 12.17 -27.61 10.70
C ASP A 383 11.67 -26.70 9.58
N THR A 384 12.55 -26.33 8.65
CA THR A 384 12.22 -25.36 7.59
C THR A 384 11.44 -26.03 6.45
N PRO A 385 10.28 -25.47 6.03
CA PRO A 385 9.52 -25.98 4.90
C PRO A 385 10.35 -26.10 3.63
N ARG A 386 10.06 -27.13 2.83
CA ARG A 386 10.76 -27.45 1.58
C ARG A 386 10.57 -26.39 0.50
N THR A 387 9.43 -25.70 0.52
CA THR A 387 9.03 -24.73 -0.51
C THR A 387 8.49 -23.44 0.08
N ASP A 388 8.45 -22.39 -0.73
CA ASP A 388 7.81 -21.13 -0.33
C ASP A 388 6.29 -21.29 -0.14
N TYR A 389 5.66 -22.30 -0.77
CA TYR A 389 4.28 -22.67 -0.45
C TYR A 389 4.14 -23.22 0.98
N GLY A 390 5.07 -24.07 1.43
CA GLY A 390 5.07 -24.57 2.80
C GLY A 390 5.29 -23.44 3.82
N LYS A 391 6.22 -22.51 3.55
CA LYS A 391 6.42 -21.30 4.36
C LYS A 391 5.17 -20.43 4.41
N LEU A 392 4.52 -20.23 3.26
CA LEU A 392 3.30 -19.44 3.14
C LEU A 392 2.18 -20.01 3.99
N ILE A 393 1.91 -21.30 3.87
CA ILE A 393 0.79 -21.94 4.54
C ILE A 393 1.07 -22.09 6.03
N SER A 394 2.30 -22.41 6.41
CA SER A 394 2.71 -22.40 7.81
C SER A 394 2.53 -21.02 8.45
N SER A 395 2.83 -19.94 7.71
CA SER A 395 2.63 -18.57 8.18
C SER A 395 1.15 -18.17 8.21
N ALA A 396 0.38 -18.57 7.19
CA ALA A 396 -1.05 -18.27 7.09
C ALA A 396 -1.92 -19.00 8.12
N ASP A 397 -1.46 -20.16 8.60
CA ASP A 397 -2.10 -20.93 9.67
C ASP A 397 -1.95 -20.27 11.06
N ARG A 398 -0.97 -19.37 11.24
CA ARG A 398 -0.79 -18.64 12.50
C ARG A 398 -1.87 -17.58 12.70
N ASN A 399 -2.23 -17.36 13.97
CA ASN A 399 -3.23 -16.36 14.29
C ASN A 399 -2.64 -14.94 14.18
N THR A 400 -3.43 -14.02 13.62
CA THR A 400 -3.09 -12.60 13.53
C THR A 400 -4.17 -11.69 14.14
N SER A 401 -5.04 -12.25 14.99
CA SER A 401 -6.14 -11.50 15.63
C SER A 401 -6.43 -12.03 17.03
N ILE A 402 -6.46 -11.14 18.02
CA ILE A 402 -6.80 -11.47 19.41
C ILE A 402 -8.20 -12.08 19.48
N THR A 403 -9.14 -11.50 18.73
CA THR A 403 -10.53 -11.98 18.63
C THR A 403 -10.57 -13.43 18.15
N ILE A 404 -9.85 -13.75 17.07
CA ILE A 404 -9.83 -15.13 16.53
C ILE A 404 -9.19 -16.09 17.53
N VAL A 405 -8.10 -15.70 18.20
CA VAL A 405 -7.47 -16.51 19.26
C VAL A 405 -8.48 -16.81 20.38
N PHE A 406 -9.24 -15.82 20.83
CA PHE A 406 -10.19 -15.96 21.92
C PHE A 406 -11.38 -16.83 21.53
N ILE A 407 -11.95 -16.61 20.35
CA ILE A 407 -13.05 -17.41 19.83
C ILE A 407 -12.62 -18.88 19.64
N ARG A 408 -11.50 -19.14 18.95
CA ARG A 408 -11.01 -20.51 18.70
C ARG A 408 -10.69 -21.22 20.01
N SER A 409 -10.01 -20.54 20.94
CA SER A 409 -9.68 -21.15 22.24
C SER A 409 -10.92 -21.53 23.05
N PHE A 410 -11.99 -20.73 23.01
CA PHE A 410 -13.24 -21.03 23.71
C PHE A 410 -13.91 -22.29 23.17
N PHE A 411 -13.95 -22.46 21.84
CA PHE A 411 -14.51 -23.67 21.23
C PHE A 411 -13.69 -24.93 21.55
N VAL A 412 -12.35 -24.83 21.60
CA VAL A 412 -11.50 -25.93 22.11
C VAL A 412 -11.84 -26.27 23.57
N ALA A 413 -12.15 -25.25 24.38
CA ALA A 413 -12.54 -25.45 25.77
C ALA A 413 -13.86 -26.21 25.91
N LYS A 414 -14.87 -25.86 25.10
CA LYS A 414 -16.17 -26.57 25.10
C LYS A 414 -16.01 -28.07 24.86
N GLU A 415 -15.03 -28.47 24.06
CA GLU A 415 -14.81 -29.88 23.73
C GLU A 415 -13.93 -30.58 24.76
N ARG A 416 -12.85 -29.94 25.22
CA ARG A 416 -11.83 -30.59 26.05
C ARG A 416 -12.04 -30.40 27.55
N GLN A 417 -12.73 -29.32 27.96
CA GLN A 417 -12.91 -28.91 29.34
C GLN A 417 -14.33 -28.34 29.60
N PRO A 418 -15.42 -29.02 29.18
CA PRO A 418 -16.79 -28.50 29.28
C PRO A 418 -17.22 -28.19 30.72
N GLU A 419 -16.69 -28.94 31.68
CA GLU A 419 -17.06 -28.86 33.11
C GLU A 419 -16.26 -27.82 33.90
N SER A 420 -15.22 -27.24 33.32
CA SER A 420 -14.42 -26.20 34.00
C SER A 420 -15.23 -24.91 34.14
N ASP A 421 -15.13 -24.25 35.30
CA ASP A 421 -15.63 -22.89 35.43
C ASP A 421 -14.80 -21.92 34.57
N ILE A 422 -15.44 -20.85 34.12
CA ILE A 422 -14.81 -19.88 33.22
C ILE A 422 -13.58 -19.23 33.87
N GLU A 423 -13.59 -18.90 35.16
CA GLU A 423 -12.43 -18.27 35.82
C GLU A 423 -11.21 -19.20 35.79
N SER A 424 -11.36 -20.46 36.19
CA SER A 424 -10.30 -21.46 36.14
C SER A 424 -9.79 -21.70 34.70
N TYR A 425 -10.70 -21.72 33.72
CA TYR A 425 -10.32 -21.85 32.31
C TYR A 425 -9.56 -20.62 31.80
N LEU A 426 -9.95 -19.42 32.22
CA LEU A 426 -9.27 -18.18 31.89
C LEU A 426 -7.87 -18.11 32.50
N ASP A 427 -7.68 -18.55 33.75
CA ASP A 427 -6.36 -18.68 34.39
C ASP A 427 -5.43 -19.57 33.57
N TYR A 428 -5.94 -20.73 33.16
CA TYR A 428 -5.21 -21.67 32.31
C TYR A 428 -4.86 -21.02 30.95
N THR A 429 -5.84 -20.37 30.33
CA THR A 429 -5.70 -19.78 29.00
C THR A 429 -4.73 -18.61 29.02
N TYR A 430 -4.80 -17.72 30.01
CA TYR A 430 -3.87 -16.61 30.19
C TYR A 430 -2.44 -17.13 30.31
N LYS A 431 -2.17 -18.09 31.21
CA LYS A 431 -0.82 -18.69 31.36
C LYS A 431 -0.31 -19.29 30.05
N ARG A 432 -1.17 -20.02 29.33
CA ARG A 432 -0.81 -20.64 28.05
C ARG A 432 -0.48 -19.59 26.98
N LEU A 433 -1.28 -18.54 26.85
CA LEU A 433 -1.09 -17.49 25.84
C LEU A 433 0.07 -16.56 26.20
N SER A 434 0.29 -16.25 27.49
CA SER A 434 1.49 -15.53 27.96
C SER A 434 2.78 -16.26 27.60
N LYS A 435 2.77 -17.59 27.68
CA LYS A 435 3.92 -18.40 27.21
C LYS A 435 4.05 -18.39 25.67
N ARG A 436 2.93 -18.55 24.95
CA ARG A 436 2.91 -18.66 23.48
C ARG A 436 3.30 -17.38 22.75
N TYR A 437 2.85 -16.23 23.26
CA TYR A 437 3.05 -14.91 22.64
C TYR A 437 4.08 -14.03 23.39
N GLY A 438 4.72 -14.57 24.42
CA GLY A 438 5.80 -13.92 25.16
C GLY A 438 7.00 -13.56 24.27
N GLU A 439 7.88 -12.71 24.78
CA GLU A 439 9.08 -12.28 24.05
C GLU A 439 10.16 -13.36 23.99
N GLU A 440 10.17 -14.29 24.97
CA GLU A 440 11.21 -15.32 25.10
C GLU A 440 11.10 -16.43 24.05
N ASN A 441 9.90 -16.69 23.52
CA ASN A 441 9.66 -17.80 22.59
C ASN A 441 8.55 -17.45 21.57
N PRO A 442 8.80 -16.49 20.66
CA PRO A 442 7.80 -16.10 19.66
C PRO A 442 7.45 -17.27 18.74
N GLU A 443 6.19 -17.34 18.31
CA GLU A 443 5.79 -18.30 17.28
C GLU A 443 6.62 -18.10 16.02
N ASN A 444 6.99 -19.20 15.37
CA ASN A 444 7.71 -19.14 14.11
C ASN A 444 6.77 -18.68 13.00
N MET A 445 7.11 -17.54 12.39
CA MET A 445 6.41 -16.94 11.27
C MET A 445 7.44 -16.75 10.15
N PHE A 446 7.36 -17.57 9.09
CA PHE A 446 8.34 -17.49 7.99
C PHE A 446 8.14 -16.24 7.13
N TYR A 447 6.89 -15.80 7.03
CA TYR A 447 6.47 -14.59 6.32
C TYR A 447 5.75 -13.65 7.27
N GLU A 448 6.53 -12.80 7.93
CA GLU A 448 6.04 -11.75 8.81
C GLU A 448 5.56 -10.54 8.00
N ASP A 449 4.43 -9.97 8.41
CA ASP A 449 3.92 -8.70 7.89
C ASP A 449 3.50 -7.77 9.04
N GLU A 450 3.10 -6.55 8.67
CA GLU A 450 2.70 -5.53 9.63
C GLU A 450 1.49 -5.95 10.48
N ILE A 451 0.55 -6.72 9.91
CA ILE A 451 -0.64 -7.21 10.61
C ILE A 451 -0.22 -8.16 11.74
N TYR A 452 0.69 -9.10 11.47
CA TYR A 452 1.20 -10.00 12.49
C TYR A 452 1.97 -9.25 13.59
N HIS A 453 2.81 -8.29 13.23
CA HIS A 453 3.54 -7.48 14.22
C HIS A 453 2.59 -6.64 15.09
N ALA A 454 1.57 -6.02 14.49
CA ALA A 454 0.54 -5.28 15.22
C ALA A 454 -0.19 -6.21 16.20
N PHE A 455 -0.63 -7.37 15.73
CA PHE A 455 -1.26 -8.40 16.57
C PHE A 455 -0.37 -8.82 17.74
N LEU A 456 0.91 -9.12 17.51
CA LEU A 456 1.83 -9.52 18.57
C LEU A 456 2.02 -8.41 19.60
N ASN A 457 2.16 -7.15 19.16
CA ASN A 457 2.30 -6.01 20.05
C ASN A 457 1.04 -5.82 20.90
N ASP A 458 -0.14 -5.87 20.28
CA ASP A 458 -1.42 -5.72 20.98
C ASP A 458 -1.65 -6.87 21.97
N MET A 459 -1.38 -8.11 21.55
CA MET A 459 -1.50 -9.29 22.41
C MET A 459 -0.54 -9.20 23.59
N ARG A 460 0.73 -8.84 23.37
CA ARG A 460 1.72 -8.67 24.45
C ARG A 460 1.34 -7.55 25.40
N ASN A 461 0.77 -6.45 24.90
CA ASN A 461 0.29 -5.37 25.74
C ASN A 461 -0.92 -5.81 26.57
N LEU A 462 -1.87 -6.53 25.98
CA LEU A 462 -3.02 -7.10 26.69
C LEU A 462 -2.58 -8.08 27.79
N LEU A 463 -1.58 -8.92 27.50
CA LEU A 463 -1.05 -9.92 28.45
C LEU A 463 -0.24 -9.31 29.61
N LYS A 464 -0.02 -7.99 29.65
CA LYS A 464 0.52 -7.31 30.84
C LYS A 464 -0.54 -7.08 31.92
N ASP A 465 -1.81 -7.14 31.56
CA ASP A 465 -2.94 -6.93 32.45
C ASP A 465 -3.91 -8.11 32.35
N GLU A 466 -3.79 -9.04 33.31
CA GLU A 466 -4.62 -10.24 33.38
C GLU A 466 -6.11 -9.92 33.49
N VAL A 467 -6.48 -8.85 34.20
CA VAL A 467 -7.88 -8.45 34.38
C VAL A 467 -8.44 -7.97 33.04
N ALA A 468 -7.73 -7.08 32.36
CA ALA A 468 -8.12 -6.59 31.04
C ALA A 468 -8.20 -7.73 30.00
N PHE A 469 -7.26 -8.68 30.05
CA PHE A 469 -7.29 -9.89 29.22
C PHE A 469 -8.58 -10.69 29.45
N LYS A 470 -8.89 -11.02 30.71
CA LYS A 470 -10.07 -11.81 31.09
C LYS A 470 -11.37 -11.09 30.73
N ASP A 471 -11.43 -9.78 30.97
CA ASP A 471 -12.59 -8.93 30.64
C ASP A 471 -12.83 -8.92 29.13
N LEU A 472 -11.78 -8.72 28.33
CA LEU A 472 -11.90 -8.76 26.88
C LEU A 472 -12.30 -10.15 26.37
N TYR A 473 -11.74 -11.22 26.94
CA TYR A 473 -12.10 -12.59 26.59
C TYR A 473 -13.59 -12.85 26.82
N CYS A 474 -14.09 -12.47 28.00
CA CYS A 474 -15.50 -12.59 28.36
C CYS A 474 -16.38 -11.77 27.42
N LYS A 475 -15.99 -10.52 27.13
CA LYS A 475 -16.74 -9.63 26.21
C LYS A 475 -16.87 -10.26 24.82
N ILE A 476 -15.77 -10.77 24.25
CA ILE A 476 -15.76 -11.38 22.91
C ILE A 476 -16.64 -12.62 22.87
N ASN A 477 -16.52 -13.51 23.85
CA ASN A 477 -17.28 -14.77 23.87
C ASN A 477 -18.65 -14.67 24.56
N HIS A 478 -19.10 -13.47 24.91
CA HIS A 478 -20.37 -13.20 25.60
C HIS A 478 -20.53 -13.94 26.94
N LEU A 479 -19.46 -14.02 27.72
CA LEU A 479 -19.45 -14.66 29.03
C LEU A 479 -19.80 -13.61 30.10
N ASP A 480 -20.94 -13.78 30.77
CA ASP A 480 -21.48 -12.80 31.72
C ASP A 480 -21.18 -13.11 33.19
N ASP A 481 -20.85 -14.37 33.48
CA ASP A 481 -20.56 -14.90 34.82
C ASP A 481 -19.42 -15.92 34.74
N ARG A 482 -18.32 -15.63 35.44
CA ARG A 482 -17.13 -16.48 35.40
C ARG A 482 -17.21 -17.72 36.27
N THR A 483 -18.22 -17.82 37.12
CA THR A 483 -18.43 -18.99 38.00
C THR A 483 -19.18 -20.13 37.31
N LYS A 484 -19.86 -19.83 36.18
CA LYS A 484 -20.51 -20.83 35.34
C LYS A 484 -19.50 -21.68 34.58
N LYS A 485 -19.93 -22.85 34.15
CA LYS A 485 -19.13 -23.78 33.35
C LYS A 485 -19.00 -23.33 31.91
N VAL A 486 -17.92 -23.75 31.26
CA VAL A 486 -17.70 -23.54 29.82
C VAL A 486 -18.89 -24.04 28.99
N ASP A 487 -19.49 -25.19 29.34
CA ASP A 487 -20.57 -25.74 28.52
C ASP A 487 -21.89 -24.93 28.58
N GLU A 488 -22.06 -24.09 29.59
CA GLU A 488 -23.26 -23.26 29.76
C GLU A 488 -23.35 -22.09 28.76
N TYR A 489 -22.24 -21.78 28.06
CA TYR A 489 -22.19 -20.71 27.06
C TYR A 489 -22.10 -21.25 25.65
N GLU A 490 -22.76 -20.55 24.71
CA GLU A 490 -22.62 -20.84 23.28
C GLU A 490 -21.32 -20.29 22.68
N GLY A 491 -20.80 -19.19 23.23
CA GLY A 491 -19.67 -18.42 22.67
C GLY A 491 -20.08 -17.46 21.55
N GLU A 492 -19.10 -16.88 20.85
CA GLU A 492 -19.33 -15.98 19.71
C GLU A 492 -19.70 -16.76 18.45
N ILE A 493 -20.99 -17.06 18.31
CA ILE A 493 -21.53 -17.83 17.19
C ILE A 493 -21.81 -16.99 15.93
N LYS A 494 -21.77 -15.64 15.98
CA LYS A 494 -21.96 -14.82 14.77
C LYS A 494 -20.72 -14.85 13.88
N TYR A 495 -19.54 -14.98 14.48
CA TYR A 495 -18.31 -15.30 13.76
C TYR A 495 -18.47 -16.56 12.90
N ILE A 496 -19.19 -17.57 13.40
CA ILE A 496 -19.54 -18.79 12.65
C ILE A 496 -20.54 -18.53 11.51
N LYS A 497 -21.43 -17.53 11.65
CA LYS A 497 -22.49 -17.23 10.66
C LYS A 497 -22.03 -16.27 9.55
N MET A 498 -21.12 -15.32 9.81
CA MET A 498 -20.63 -14.37 8.80
C MET A 498 -19.91 -15.09 7.65
N TYR A 499 -19.14 -16.14 7.96
CA TYR A 499 -18.42 -16.96 6.98
C TYR A 499 -19.26 -18.08 6.35
N LYS A 500 -20.59 -18.11 6.53
CA LYS A 500 -21.51 -18.96 5.73
C LYS A 500 -22.09 -18.24 4.51
N ARG A 501 -21.98 -16.90 4.43
CA ARG A 501 -22.60 -16.09 3.37
C ARG A 501 -21.88 -16.14 2.01
N GLY A 502 -20.67 -16.69 1.94
CA GLY A 502 -19.92 -16.85 0.68
C GLY A 502 -20.42 -17.96 -0.26
N ASN A 503 -21.53 -18.64 0.06
CA ASN A 503 -22.15 -19.66 -0.80
C ASN A 503 -23.16 -19.07 -1.80
N GLY A 504 -23.24 -17.74 -1.92
CA GLY A 504 -24.02 -17.10 -2.96
C GLY A 504 -23.22 -17.09 -4.25
N ASN A 505 -23.67 -17.85 -5.25
CA ASN A 505 -23.22 -17.73 -6.64
C ASN A 505 -23.08 -16.24 -7.02
N ALA A 506 -21.86 -15.81 -7.28
CA ALA A 506 -21.51 -14.61 -8.03
C ALA A 506 -20.53 -15.02 -9.13
#